data_AF-A0A968T8B9-F1
#
_entry.id   AF-A0A968T8B9-F1
#
_cell.length_a   1.000
_cell.length_b   1.000
_cell.length_c   1.000
_cell.angle_alpha   90.00
_cell.angle_beta   90.00
_cell.angle_gamma   90.00
#
_symmetry.space_group_name_H-M   'P 1'
#
loop_
_entity.id
_entity.type
_entity.pdbx_description
1 polymer ?
#
loop_
_entity_poly.entity_id
_entity_poly.type
_entity_poly.pdbx_seq_one_letter_code
_entity_poly.pdbx_strand_id
1 'polypeptide(L)' 'MEVRVKNNGIGMSEEIKNNLFLNNKGVTLTGTAHEKGTGLGLLICSEFVEKT' A
#
# COMPACT_ATOMS: atom_id res chain seq x y z
N MET A 1 -3.65 -7.37 19.82
CA MET A 1 -2.71 -6.22 19.74
C MET A 1 -3.01 -5.49 18.45
N GLU A 2 -3.07 -4.16 18.47
CA GLU A 2 -3.37 -3.35 17.29
C GLU A 2 -2.20 -2.38 17.04
N VAL A 3 -1.78 -2.25 15.79
CA VAL A 3 -0.70 -1.33 15.37
C VAL A 3 -1.21 -0.48 14.21
N ARG A 4 -1.00 0.84 14.28
CA ARG A 4 -1.41 1.80 13.25
C ARG A 4 -0.25 2.70 12.85
N VAL A 5 -0.12 2.97 11.56
CA VAL A 5 0.88 3.89 10.99
C VAL A 5 0.14 4.93 10.14
N LYS A 6 0.52 6.21 10.29
CA LYS A 6 -0.04 7.33 9.52
C LYS A 6 1.10 8.12 8.87
N ASN A 7 0.86 8.64 7.67
CA ASN A 7 1.73 9.59 6.98
C ASN A 7 0.93 10.83 6.54
N ASN A 8 1.64 11.87 6.10
CA ASN A 8 1.08 13.15 5.63
C ASN A 8 1.31 13.37 4.13
N GLY A 9 1.52 12.29 3.35
CA GLY A 9 1.71 12.36 1.90
C GLY A 9 0.40 12.60 1.15
N ILE A 10 0.44 12.44 -0.18
CA ILE A 10 -0.70 12.65 -1.09
C ILE A 10 -1.92 11.76 -0.84
N GLY A 11 -1.79 10.72 0.01
CA GLY A 11 -2.87 9.80 0.34
C GLY A 11 -3.19 8.81 -0.78
N MET A 12 -4.40 8.25 -0.73
CA MET A 12 -4.91 7.27 -1.69
C MET A 12 -6.41 7.50 -1.89
N SER A 13 -6.90 7.37 -3.13
CA SER A 13 -8.34 7.35 -3.42
C SER A 13 -9.00 6.09 -2.85
N GLU A 14 -10.33 6.10 -2.72
CA GLU A 14 -11.09 4.91 -2.30
C GLU A 14 -10.86 3.73 -3.24
N GLU A 15 -10.80 3.97 -4.55
CA GLU A 15 -10.50 2.95 -5.55
C GLU A 15 -9.15 2.28 -5.29
N ILE A 16 -8.11 3.08 -5.02
CA ILE A 16 -6.76 2.58 -4.74
C ILE A 16 -6.74 1.77 -3.45
N LYS A 17 -7.43 2.25 -2.40
CA LYS A 17 -7.54 1.53 -1.12
C LYS A 17 -8.23 0.18 -1.30
N ASN A 18 -9.32 0.12 -2.06
CA ASN A 18 -10.05 -1.12 -2.34
C ASN A 18 -9.24 -2.10 -3.19
N ASN A 19 -8.35 -1.59 -4.04
CA ASN A 19 -7.53 -2.40 -4.93
C ASN A 19 -6.13 -2.73 -4.37
N LEU A 20 -5.78 -2.25 -3.18
CA LEU A 20 -4.40 -2.26 -2.64
C LEU A 20 -3.80 -3.67 -2.52
N PHE A 21 -4.62 -4.67 -2.24
CA PHE A 21 -4.21 -6.07 -2.04
C PHE A 21 -4.89 -7.04 -3.03
N LEU A 22 -5.63 -6.54 -4.03
CA LEU A 22 -6.34 -7.40 -4.96
C LEU A 22 -5.41 -8.04 -5.99
N ASN A 23 -5.65 -9.32 -6.26
CA ASN A 23 -5.00 -10.09 -7.33
C ASN A 23 -3.47 -10.19 -7.25
N ASN A 24 -2.86 -9.94 -6.08
CA ASN A 24 -1.40 -9.87 -5.92
C ASN A 24 -0.72 -8.93 -6.93
N LYS A 25 -1.44 -7.91 -7.42
CA LYS A 25 -0.88 -6.90 -8.32
C LYS A 25 -0.42 -5.72 -7.47
N GLY A 26 0.85 -5.38 -7.55
CA GLY A 26 1.39 -4.21 -6.87
C GLY A 26 0.73 -2.92 -7.38
N VAL A 27 0.12 -2.15 -6.48
CA VAL A 27 -0.43 -0.82 -6.80
C VAL A 27 0.66 0.23 -6.57
N THR A 28 0.87 1.10 -7.55
CA THR A 28 1.86 2.18 -7.45
C THR A 28 1.30 3.49 -7.95
N LEU A 29 1.74 4.57 -7.32
CA LEU A 29 1.45 5.95 -7.69
C LEU A 29 2.76 6.72 -7.71
N THR A 30 2.81 7.77 -8.51
CA THR A 30 3.84 8.80 -8.34
C THR A 30 3.63 9.43 -6.97
N GLY A 31 4.63 9.34 -6.10
CA GLY A 31 4.53 9.79 -4.72
C GLY A 31 4.63 11.31 -4.57
N THR A 32 4.70 11.75 -3.31
CA THR A 32 4.63 13.16 -2.92
C THR A 32 5.81 13.95 -3.49
N ALA A 33 7.00 13.35 -3.55
CA ALA A 33 8.21 13.96 -4.10
C ALA A 33 8.51 13.49 -5.53
N HIS A 34 7.49 13.14 -6.32
CA HIS A 34 7.62 12.54 -7.65
C HIS A 34 8.42 11.23 -7.67
N GLU A 35 8.41 10.50 -6.56
CA GLU A 35 9.06 9.20 -6.47
C GLU A 35 8.27 8.11 -7.21
N LYS A 36 8.98 7.22 -7.90
CA LYS A 36 8.40 6.06 -8.56
C LYS A 36 8.43 4.87 -7.61
N GLY A 37 7.26 4.36 -7.23
CA GLY A 37 7.14 3.14 -6.43
C GLY A 37 7.14 1.86 -7.29
N THR A 38 7.56 0.74 -6.69
CA THR A 38 7.45 -0.61 -7.28
C THR A 38 6.09 -1.28 -6.98
N GLY A 39 5.37 -0.79 -5.98
CA GLY A 39 4.09 -1.35 -5.53
C GLY A 39 4.20 -2.66 -4.74
N LEU A 40 5.42 -3.11 -4.38
CA LEU A 40 5.64 -4.40 -3.72
C LEU A 40 5.57 -4.35 -2.19
N GLY A 41 5.91 -3.21 -1.56
CA GLY A 41 6.10 -3.13 -0.10
C GLY A 41 4.86 -3.50 0.71
N LEU A 42 3.72 -2.85 0.43
CA LEU A 42 2.46 -3.12 1.14
C LEU A 42 1.91 -4.52 0.84
N LEU A 43 2.09 -5.01 -0.38
CA LEU A 43 1.69 -6.36 -0.77
C LEU A 43 2.44 -7.42 0.06
N ILE A 44 3.76 -7.26 0.19
CA ILE A 44 4.58 -8.15 1.04
C ILE A 44 4.13 -8.07 2.50
N CYS A 45 3.88 -6.86 3.02
CA CYS A 45 3.38 -6.68 4.38
C CYS A 45 2.05 -7.39 4.63
N SER A 46 1.09 -7.35 3.68
CA SER A 46 -0.19 -8.04 3.87
C SER A 46 -0.02 -9.56 3.87
N GLU A 47 0.82 -10.10 2.99
CA GLU A 47 1.12 -11.54 2.95
C GLU A 47 1.72 -12.05 4.27
N PHE A 48 2.57 -11.27 4.93
CA PHE A 48 3.13 -11.65 6.23
C PHE A 48 2.11 -11.61 7.37
N VAL A 49 1.24 -10.60 7.38
CA VAL A 49 0.22 -10.45 8.44
C VAL A 49 -0.88 -11.50 8.31
N GLU A 50 -1.29 -11.85 7.08
CA GLU A 50 -2.36 -12.84 6.85
C GLU A 50 -1.91 -14.30 7.03
N LYS A 51 -0.61 -14.59 6.87
CA LYS A 51 -0.05 -15.95 7.03
C LYS A 51 0.35 -16.29 8.48
N THR A 52 0.09 -15.41 9.43
CA THR A 52 0.40 -15.60 10.86
C THR A 52 -0.89 -15.80 11.66
#